data_AF-A0A938ITL4-F1
#
_entry.id   AF-A0A938ITL4-F1
#
_cell.length_a   1.000
_cell.length_b   1.000
_cell.length_c   1.000
_cell.angle_alpha   90.00
_cell.angle_beta   90.00
_cell.angle_gamma   90.00
#
_symmetry.space_group_name_H-M   'P 1'
#
loop_
_entity.id
_entity.type
_entity.pdbx_description
1 polymer ?
#
loop_
_entity_poly.entity_id
_entity_poly.type
_entity_poly.pdbx_seq_one_letter_code
_entity_poly.pdbx_strand_id
1 'polypeptide(L)' 'MSIEGRKDIGKIFAEGKLIDRALRMAAREALLRHKKAGVPIVVWRRGKIVRIPAGKIKVPRRGRRRAGRCGR' A
#
# COMPACT_ATOMS: atom_id res chain seq x y z
N MET A 1 2.00 16.00 30.58
CA MET A 1 2.12 15.58 29.17
C MET A 1 1.37 14.26 29.01
N SER A 2 0.18 14.29 28.43
CA SER A 2 -0.67 13.11 28.29
C SER A 2 -0.12 12.18 27.22
N ILE A 3 0.22 10.95 27.61
CA ILE A 3 0.67 9.90 26.70
C ILE A 3 -0.60 9.28 26.10
N GLU A 4 -1.22 9.96 25.14
CA GLU A 4 -2.36 9.38 24.41
C GLU A 4 -1.92 8.08 23.72
N GLY A 5 -2.46 6.94 24.19
CA GLY A 5 -2.55 5.70 23.43
C GLY A 5 -1.24 5.10 22.94
N ARG A 6 -0.44 4.52 23.84
CA ARG A 6 0.67 3.63 23.49
C ARG A 6 0.12 2.44 22.72
N LYS A 7 0.13 2.51 21.39
CA LYS A 7 -0.23 1.38 20.53
C LYS A 7 0.71 0.23 20.86
N ASP A 8 0.15 -0.90 21.27
CA ASP A 8 0.93 -2.11 21.51
C ASP A 8 1.48 -2.60 20.16
N ILE A 9 2.78 -2.41 19.97
CA ILE A 9 3.49 -2.77 18.75
C ILE A 9 3.40 -4.30 18.56
N GLY A 10 3.54 -5.08 19.62
CA GLY A 10 3.45 -6.56 19.57
C GLY A 10 2.09 -7.01 19.04
N LYS A 11 1.00 -6.41 19.53
CA LYS A 11 -0.36 -6.70 19.05
C LYS A 11 -0.57 -6.30 17.60
N ILE A 12 0.02 -5.19 17.15
CA ILE A 12 -0.05 -4.72 15.75
C ILE A 12 0.65 -5.70 14.80
N PHE A 13 1.82 -6.22 15.20
CA PHE A 13 2.54 -7.22 14.42
C PHE A 13 1.79 -8.56 14.40
N ALA A 14 1.23 -8.99 15.53
CA ALA A 14 0.44 -10.22 15.61
C ALA A 14 -0.84 -10.16 14.75
N GLU A 15 -1.55 -9.03 14.74
CA GLU A 15 -2.74 -8.87 13.90
C GLU A 15 -2.39 -8.63 12.42
N GLY A 16 -1.26 -7.98 12.12
CA GLY A 16 -0.74 -7.75 10.77
C GLY A 16 -1.54 -6.77 9.89
N LYS A 17 -2.84 -6.57 10.15
CA LYS A 17 -3.74 -5.78 9.29
C LYS A 17 -3.32 -4.32 9.13
N LEU A 18 -2.85 -3.69 10.20
CA LEU A 18 -2.43 -2.28 10.17
C LEU A 18 -1.14 -2.12 9.37
N ILE A 19 -0.20 -3.04 9.53
CA ILE A 19 1.07 -3.06 8.80
C ILE A 19 0.81 -3.32 7.31
N ASP A 20 0.00 -4.33 6.99
CA ASP A 20 -0.38 -4.65 5.61
C ASP A 20 -1.02 -3.46 4.90
N ARG A 21 -1.89 -2.73 5.61
CA ARG A 21 -2.54 -1.55 5.06
C ARG A 21 -1.53 -0.43 4.81
N ALA A 22 -0.62 -0.19 5.75
CA ALA A 22 0.44 0.80 5.60
C ALA A 22 1.36 0.46 4.42
N LEU A 23 1.78 -0.81 4.33
CA LEU A 23 2.65 -1.30 3.27
C LEU A 23 1.99 -1.18 1.89
N ARG A 24 0.70 -1.53 1.77
CA ARG A 24 -0.06 -1.36 0.51
C ARG A 24 -0.15 0.11 0.08
N MET A 25 -0.31 1.03 1.03
CA MET A 25 -0.34 2.47 0.72
C MET A 25 1.03 2.96 0.25
N ALA A 26 2.10 2.61 0.97
CA ALA A 26 3.47 2.98 0.63
C ALA A 26 3.89 2.41 -0.74
N ALA A 27 3.64 1.13 -0.98
CA ALA A 27 3.95 0.48 -2.26
C ALA A 27 3.22 1.17 -3.42
N ARG A 28 1.95 1.52 -3.24
CA ARG A 28 1.17 2.25 -4.24
C ARG A 28 1.78 3.61 -4.55
N GLU A 29 2.21 4.34 -3.54
CA GLU A 29 2.82 5.65 -3.71
C GLU A 29 4.16 5.57 -4.43
N ALA A 30 5.00 4.58 -4.08
CA ALA A 30 6.24 4.31 -4.79
C ALA A 30 5.98 4.01 -6.28
N LEU A 31 5.02 3.12 -6.58
CA LEU A 31 4.65 2.80 -7.97
C LEU A 31 4.20 4.04 -8.76
N LEU A 32 3.47 4.96 -8.13
CA LEU A 32 3.06 6.23 -8.75
C LEU A 32 4.27 7.13 -9.03
N ARG A 33 5.20 7.25 -8.09
CA ARG A 33 6.42 8.05 -8.27
C ARG A 33 7.27 7.50 -9.42
N HIS A 34 7.49 6.18 -9.46
CA HIS A 34 8.21 5.53 -10.55
C HIS A 34 7.52 5.72 -11.91
N LYS A 35 6.19 5.61 -11.95
CA LYS A 35 5.42 5.84 -13.18
C LYS A 35 5.55 7.29 -13.67
N LYS A 36 5.48 8.28 -12.77
CA LYS A 36 5.62 9.70 -13.11
C LYS A 36 7.05 10.06 -13.55
N ALA A 37 8.05 9.48 -12.90
CA ALA A 37 9.46 9.71 -13.22
C ALA A 37 9.95 8.94 -14.46
N GLY A 38 9.12 8.07 -15.05
CA GLY A 38 9.52 7.22 -16.18
C GLY A 38 10.51 6.11 -15.81
N VAL A 39 10.73 5.86 -14.52
CA VAL A 39 11.72 4.90 -14.03
C VAL A 39 11.11 3.49 -13.97
N PRO A 40 11.75 2.46 -14.53
CA PRO A 40 11.28 1.09 -14.43
C PRO A 40 11.40 0.55 -13.00
N ILE A 41 10.56 -0.41 -12.66
CA ILE A 41 10.63 -1.14 -11.39
C ILE A 41 11.02 -2.60 -11.65
N VAL A 42 11.55 -3.25 -10.63
CA VAL A 42 11.85 -4.68 -10.65
C VAL A 42 10.98 -5.37 -9.63
N VAL A 43 10.29 -6.43 -10.03
CA VAL A 43 9.44 -7.22 -9.15
C VAL A 43 9.86 -8.67 -9.16
N TRP A 44 9.76 -9.31 -8.00
CA TRP A 44 9.88 -10.75 -7.89
C TRP A 44 8.54 -11.39 -8.22
N ARG A 45 8.49 -12.26 -9.24
CA ARG A 45 7.26 -12.96 -9.64
C ARG A 45 7.59 -14.41 -9.98
N ARG A 46 6.99 -15.35 -9.22
CA ARG A 46 7.13 -16.80 -9.44
C ARG A 46 8.61 -17.25 -9.51
N GLY A 47 9.43 -16.80 -8.56
CA GLY A 47 10.85 -17.16 -8.50
C GLY A 47 11.74 -16.47 -9.52
N LYS A 48 11.21 -15.53 -10.32
CA LYS A 48 11.97 -14.79 -11.33
C LYS A 48 11.95 -13.30 -11.06
N ILE A 49 13.05 -12.65 -11.40
CA ILE A 49 13.19 -11.20 -11.42
C ILE A 49 12.58 -10.68 -12.73
N VAL A 50 11.52 -9.87 -12.63
CA VAL A 50 10.82 -9.29 -13.78
C VAL A 50 10.96 -7.78 -13.73
N ARG A 51 11.55 -7.19 -14.77
CA ARG A 51 11.66 -5.75 -14.92
C ARG A 51 10.41 -5.21 -15.64
N ILE A 52 9.72 -4.26 -15.03
CA ILE A 52 8.49 -3.64 -15.55
C ILE A 52 8.81 -2.18 -15.91
N PRO A 53 8.67 -1.77 -17.18
CA PRO A 53 8.85 -0.38 -17.58
C PRO A 53 7.72 0.51 -17.04
N ALA A 54 8.01 1.78 -16.80
CA ALA A 54 7.12 2.74 -16.15
C ALA A 54 5.71 2.80 -16.78
N GLY A 55 5.60 2.74 -18.11
CA GLY A 55 4.33 2.77 -18.83
C GLY A 55 3.41 1.57 -18.54
N LYS A 56 3.97 0.41 -18.16
CA LYS A 56 3.21 -0.82 -17.89
C LYS A 56 2.86 -1.00 -16.40
N ILE A 57 3.21 -0.04 -15.54
CA ILE A 57 2.89 -0.11 -14.11
C ILE A 57 1.38 0.09 -13.89
N LYS A 58 0.73 -1.00 -13.42
CA LYS A 58 -0.68 -0.99 -12.98
C LYS A 58 -0.74 -0.57 -11.51
N VAL A 59 -1.15 0.67 -11.25
CA VAL A 59 -1.37 1.15 -9.89
C VAL A 59 -2.81 0.82 -9.47
N PRO A 60 -3.03 0.04 -8.39
CA PRO A 60 -4.38 -0.23 -7.92
C PRO A 60 -5.08 1.09 -7.55
N ARG A 61 -6.31 1.28 -8.03
CA ARG A 61 -7.13 2.44 -7.65
C ARG A 61 -7.45 2.35 -6.15
N ARG A 62 -7.41 3.49 -5.46
CA ARG A 62 -7.91 3.59 -4.07
C ARG A 62 -9.35 3.07 -4.09
N GLY A 63 -9.65 2.03 -3.33
CA GLY A 63 -11.03 1.58 -3.17
C GLY A 63 -11.86 2.78 -2.73
N ARG A 64 -12.93 3.11 -3.48
CA ARG A 64 -13.93 4.06 -3.01
C ARG A 64 -14.40 3.51 -1.66
N ARG A 65 -14.30 4.30 -0.58
CA ARG A 65 -15.09 4.01 0.62
C ARG A 65 -16.52 3.95 0.11
N ARG A 66 -17.17 2.78 0.14
CA ARG A 66 -18.62 2.72 -0.06
C ARG A 66 -19.16 3.58 1.09
N ALA A 67 -19.58 4.80 0.78
CA ALA A 67 -20.32 5.61 1.71
C ALA A 67 -21.48 4.73 2.14
N GLY A 68 -21.50 4.37 3.43
CA GLY A 68 -22.61 3.63 4.00
C GLY A 68 -23.88 4.41 3.65
N ARG A 69 -24.79 3.71 2.98
CA ARG A 69 -26.17 4.13 2.82
C ARG A 69 -26.73 4.31 4.24
N CYS A 70 -26.72 5.53 4.75
CA CYS A 70 -27.52 5.89 5.91
C CYS A 70 -28.94 5.98 5.38
N GLY A 71 -29.68 4.88 5.53
CA GLY A 71 -31.09 4.81 5.19
C GLY A 71 -31.92 5.49 6.27
N ARG A 72 -32.83 6.35 5.80
CA ARG A 72 -34.03 6.96 6.41
C ARG A 72 -34.31 6.69 7.89
#